data_AF-A0A0U0SZB6-F1
#
_entry.id   AF-A0A0U0SZB6-F1
#
_cell.length_a   1.000
_cell.length_b   1.000
_cell.length_c   1.000
_cell.angle_alpha   90.00
_cell.angle_beta   90.00
_cell.angle_gamma   90.00
#
_symmetry.space_group_name_H-M   'P 1'
#
loop_
_entity.id
_entity.type
_entity.pdbx_description
1 polymer ?
#
loop_
_entity_poly.entity_id
_entity_poly.type
_entity_poly.pdbx_seq_one_letter_code
_entity_poly.pdbx_strand_id
1 'polypeptide(L)'
;MVLRLPGQRYLVVDYKTNHLGDTAADYGFERLTEAMLHSDYPLQALLYVVVLHRFLRWRQRDYAPARHLGGVLYLFVRGMCGAATPVTAGHPAGVFTWNPPTALVVALSDLLDRGRLQS
;
A
#
# COMPACT_ATOMS: atom_id res chain seq x y z
N MET A 1 1.49 -7.17 5.76
CA MET A 1 2.92 -7.23 6.17
C MET A 1 3.50 -5.81 6.18
N VAL A 2 4.59 -5.55 6.92
CA VAL A 2 5.32 -4.27 6.86
C VAL A 2 6.78 -4.54 6.49
N LEU A 3 7.29 -3.84 5.48
CA LEU A 3 8.69 -3.87 5.06
C LEU A 3 9.40 -2.59 5.54
N ARG A 4 10.57 -2.74 6.17
CA ARG A 4 11.44 -1.61 6.56
C ARG A 4 12.59 -1.50 5.58
N LEU A 5 12.70 -0.35 4.92
CA LEU A 5 13.78 0.00 4.02
C LEU A 5 14.93 0.71 4.77
N PRO A 6 16.12 0.83 4.15
CA PRO A 6 17.17 1.73 4.63
C PRO A 6 16.63 3.14 4.91
N GLY A 7 17.19 3.81 5.91
CA GLY A 7 16.72 5.13 6.33
C GLY A 7 15.41 5.13 7.13
N GLN A 8 14.94 3.96 7.60
CA GLN A 8 13.73 3.82 8.44
C GLN A 8 12.45 4.23 7.71
N ARG A 9 12.35 3.89 6.43
CA ARG A 9 11.14 4.06 5.63
C ARG A 9 10.33 2.77 5.61
N TYR A 10 9.04 2.84 5.90
CA TYR A 10 8.18 1.67 6.14
C TYR A 10 7.09 1.58 5.08
N LEU A 11 6.97 0.42 4.45
CA LEU A 11 5.97 0.10 3.44
C LEU A 11 4.99 -0.92 3.99
N VAL A 12 3.70 -0.71 3.78
CA VAL A 12 2.71 -1.77 3.94
C VAL A 12 2.74 -2.67 2.70
N VAL A 13 2.72 -3.98 2.87
CA VAL A 13 2.69 -4.95 1.79
C VAL A 13 1.51 -5.89 2.00
N ASP A 14 0.67 -6.04 0.97
CA ASP A 14 -0.48 -6.94 0.93
C ASP A 14 -0.39 -7.87 -0.28
N TYR A 15 -0.75 -9.14 -0.09
CA TYR A 15 -0.72 -10.15 -1.15
C TYR A 15 -2.15 -10.44 -1.62
N LYS A 16 -2.35 -10.46 -2.94
CA LYS A 16 -3.62 -10.68 -3.60
C LYS A 16 -3.53 -11.88 -4.54
N THR A 17 -4.47 -12.80 -4.43
CA THR A 17 -4.58 -14.00 -5.29
C THR A 17 -5.68 -13.85 -6.33
N ASN A 18 -6.14 -12.63 -6.59
CA ASN A 18 -7.18 -12.32 -7.58
C ASN A 18 -6.78 -12.82 -8.98
N HIS A 19 -7.76 -13.37 -9.70
CA HIS A 19 -7.61 -13.74 -11.10
C HIS A 19 -8.04 -12.56 -11.97
N LEU A 20 -7.11 -12.02 -12.76
CA LEU A 20 -7.37 -10.93 -13.72
C LEU A 20 -7.26 -11.41 -15.18
N GLY A 21 -6.75 -12.63 -15.37
CA GLY A 21 -6.50 -13.27 -16.65
C GLY A 21 -5.42 -14.35 -16.49
N ASP A 22 -4.97 -14.90 -17.60
CA ASP A 22 -4.13 -16.09 -17.64
C ASP A 22 -2.66 -15.77 -17.95
N THR A 23 -2.35 -14.50 -18.28
CA THR A 23 -1.01 -14.06 -18.65
C THR A 23 -0.54 -12.91 -17.77
N ALA A 24 0.78 -12.69 -17.68
CA ALA A 24 1.34 -11.55 -16.95
C ALA A 24 0.87 -10.18 -17.50
N ALA A 25 0.49 -10.11 -18.78
CA ALA A 25 -0.06 -8.90 -19.39
C ALA A 25 -1.42 -8.51 -18.79
N ASP A 26 -2.21 -9.49 -18.33
CA ASP A 26 -3.49 -9.26 -17.65
C ASP A 26 -3.32 -8.64 -16.25
N TYR A 27 -2.08 -8.60 -15.76
CA TYR A 27 -1.68 -7.99 -14.51
C TYR A 27 -0.85 -6.71 -14.74
N GLY A 28 -1.03 -6.06 -15.89
CA GLY A 28 -0.47 -4.74 -16.19
C GLY A 28 -1.09 -3.62 -15.35
N PHE A 29 -0.43 -2.46 -15.34
CA PHE A 29 -0.78 -1.32 -14.48
C PHE A 29 -2.26 -0.90 -14.57
N GLU A 30 -2.83 -0.81 -15.78
CA GLU A 30 -4.24 -0.41 -15.98
C GLU A 30 -5.21 -1.41 -15.36
N ARG A 31 -5.00 -2.72 -15.61
CA ARG A 31 -5.82 -3.81 -15.06
C ARG A 31 -5.72 -3.88 -13.54
N LEU A 32 -4.51 -3.66 -12.99
CA LEU A 32 -4.32 -3.58 -11.54
C LEU A 32 -5.05 -2.37 -10.97
N THR A 33 -4.99 -1.22 -11.64
CA THR A 33 -5.69 0.01 -11.19
C THR A 33 -7.20 -0.20 -11.15
N GLU A 34 -7.77 -0.82 -12.18
CA GLU A 34 -9.19 -1.19 -12.22
C GLU A 34 -9.55 -2.15 -11.07
N ALA A 35 -8.77 -3.22 -10.89
CA ALA A 35 -9.00 -4.18 -9.80
C ALA A 35 -8.91 -3.55 -8.41
N MET A 36 -7.99 -2.60 -8.21
CA MET A 36 -7.86 -1.82 -6.98
C MET A 36 -9.13 -1.01 -6.73
N LEU A 37 -9.61 -0.27 -7.73
CA LEU A 37 -10.81 0.57 -7.61
C LEU A 37 -12.08 -0.25 -7.36
N HIS A 38 -12.22 -1.41 -8.02
CA HIS A 38 -13.42 -2.26 -7.90
C HIS A 38 -13.55 -2.94 -6.53
N SER A 39 -12.44 -3.13 -5.81
CA SER A 39 -12.40 -3.92 -4.57
C SER A 39 -12.25 -3.08 -3.30
N ASP A 40 -12.49 -1.76 -3.37
CA ASP A 40 -12.28 -0.79 -2.28
C ASP A 40 -10.87 -0.85 -1.64
N TYR A 41 -9.89 -1.38 -2.37
CA TYR A 41 -8.52 -1.52 -1.87
C TYR A 41 -7.84 -0.18 -1.55
N PRO A 42 -8.17 0.98 -2.18
CA PRO A 42 -7.67 2.27 -1.73
C PRO A 42 -8.05 2.61 -0.28
N LEU A 43 -9.28 2.31 0.14
CA LEU A 43 -9.69 2.53 1.53
C LEU A 43 -8.96 1.58 2.48
N GLN A 44 -8.86 0.29 2.10
CA GLN A 44 -8.08 -0.69 2.86
C GLN A 44 -6.62 -0.22 3.04
N ALA A 45 -5.98 0.25 1.96
CA ALA A 45 -4.62 0.76 1.97
C ALA A 45 -4.46 1.96 2.90
N LEU A 46 -5.37 2.94 2.83
CA LEU A 46 -5.36 4.10 3.73
C LEU A 46 -5.45 3.69 5.19
N LEU A 47 -6.38 2.80 5.53
CA LEU A 47 -6.55 2.31 6.90
C LEU A 47 -5.29 1.60 7.39
N TYR A 48 -4.64 0.79 6.56
CA TYR A 48 -3.39 0.13 6.93
C TYR A 48 -2.25 1.12 7.17
N VAL A 49 -2.14 2.16 6.35
CA VAL A 49 -1.13 3.20 6.55
C VAL A 49 -1.43 4.04 7.80
N VAL A 50 -2.70 4.27 8.15
CA VAL A 50 -3.08 4.91 9.42
C VAL A 50 -2.68 4.05 10.63
N VAL A 51 -2.95 2.74 10.58
CA VAL A 51 -2.53 1.82 11.64
C VAL A 51 -1.00 1.85 11.79
N LEU A 52 -0.27 1.80 10.67
CA LEU A 52 1.19 1.90 10.67
C LEU A 52 1.67 3.25 11.23
N HIS A 53 1.03 4.36 10.85
CA HIS A 53 1.33 5.69 11.37
C HIS A 53 1.24 5.74 12.90
N ARG A 54 0.13 5.25 13.46
CA ARG A 54 -0.09 5.20 14.91
C ARG A 54 0.93 4.32 15.62
N PHE A 55 1.21 3.14 15.06
CA PHE A 55 2.21 2.22 15.59
C PHE A 55 3.60 2.86 15.64
N LEU A 56 4.04 3.49 14.54
CA LEU A 56 5.35 4.13 14.46
C LEU A 56 5.44 5.36 15.36
N ARG A 57 4.37 6.14 15.51
CA ARG A 57 4.33 7.26 16.47
C ARG A 57 4.68 6.83 17.90
N TRP A 58 4.39 5.59 18.28
CA TRP A 58 4.71 5.05 19.60
C TRP A 58 6.07 4.33 19.66
N ARG A 59 6.52 3.71 18.55
CA ARG A 59 7.67 2.79 18.56
C ARG A 59 8.93 3.33 17.91
N GLN A 60 8.79 4.29 16.99
CA GLN A 60 9.91 4.85 16.25
C GLN A 60 10.43 6.11 16.93
N ARG A 61 11.71 6.11 17.32
CA ARG A 61 12.38 7.32 17.82
C ARG A 61 12.45 8.38 16.73
N ASP A 62 12.26 9.64 17.11
CA ASP A 62 12.26 10.81 16.21
C ASP A 62 11.29 10.63 15.03
N TYR A 63 10.10 10.08 15.28
CA TYR A 63 9.12 9.76 14.25
C TYR A 63 8.66 11.02 13.48
N ALA A 64 8.96 11.06 12.18
CA ALA A 64 8.44 12.04 11.23
C ALA A 64 7.65 11.32 10.12
N PRO A 65 6.32 11.52 10.01
CA PRO A 65 5.48 10.83 9.03
C PRO A 65 5.99 10.93 7.58
N ALA A 66 6.39 12.12 7.14
CA ALA A 66 6.86 12.36 5.77
C ALA A 66 8.18 11.62 5.43
N ARG A 67 9.00 11.32 6.45
CA ARG A 67 10.25 10.57 6.28
C ARG A 67 10.01 9.06 6.35
N HIS A 68 9.18 8.63 7.29
CA HIS A 68 9.07 7.22 7.65
C HIS A 68 7.94 6.48 6.92
N LEU A 69 6.89 7.15 6.44
CA LEU A 69 5.84 6.49 5.67
C LEU A 69 6.28 6.32 4.21
N GLY A 70 6.26 5.07 3.76
CA GLY A 70 6.66 4.66 2.42
C GLY A 70 5.50 4.51 1.43
N GLY A 71 4.29 4.30 1.95
CA GLY A 71 3.11 3.92 1.17
C GLY A 71 2.80 2.43 1.24
N VAL A 72 2.16 1.92 0.19
CA VAL A 72 1.67 0.54 0.09
C VAL A 72 2.18 -0.15 -1.17
N LEU A 73 2.35 -1.47 -1.09
CA LEU A 73 2.53 -2.38 -2.21
C LEU A 73 1.46 -3.48 -2.16
N TYR A 74 0.73 -3.63 -3.26
CA TYR A 74 -0.22 -4.71 -3.48
C TYR A 74 0.38 -5.65 -4.51
N LEU A 75 0.60 -6.90 -4.09
CA LEU A 75 1.27 -7.93 -4.88
C LEU A 75 0.22 -8.94 -5.36
N PHE A 76 -0.23 -8.78 -6.61
CA PHE A 76 -1.08 -9.71 -7.31
C PHE A 76 -0.24 -10.89 -7.82
N VAL A 77 -0.06 -11.88 -6.95
CA VAL A 77 0.97 -12.91 -7.09
C VAL A 77 0.84 -13.77 -8.35
N ARG A 78 -0.38 -13.87 -8.92
CA ARG A 78 -0.62 -14.60 -10.17
C ARG A 78 0.01 -13.94 -11.40
N GLY A 79 0.25 -12.62 -11.36
CA GLY A 79 0.94 -11.88 -12.41
C GLY A 79 2.46 -11.87 -12.30
N MET A 80 3.02 -12.43 -11.22
CA MET A 80 4.45 -12.38 -10.94
C MET A 80 5.12 -13.68 -11.42
N CYS A 81 6.06 -13.56 -12.38
CA CYS A 81 6.75 -14.68 -13.02
C CYS A 81 8.20 -14.84 -12.51
N GLY A 82 8.45 -14.50 -11.24
CA GLY A 82 9.80 -14.52 -10.66
C GLY A 82 10.75 -13.54 -11.38
N ALA A 83 11.98 -13.96 -11.67
CA ALA A 83 12.96 -13.14 -12.38
C ALA A 83 12.53 -12.76 -13.81
N ALA A 84 11.58 -13.49 -14.39
CA ALA A 84 11.04 -13.22 -15.72
C ALA A 84 9.79 -12.31 -15.70
N THR A 85 9.45 -11.71 -14.55
CA THR A 85 8.28 -10.81 -14.45
C THR A 85 8.48 -9.64 -15.42
N PRO A 86 7.58 -9.46 -16.40
CA PRO A 86 7.72 -8.38 -17.38
C PRO A 86 7.52 -7.03 -16.69
N VAL A 87 8.29 -6.05 -17.13
CA VAL A 87 8.22 -4.66 -16.67
C VAL A 87 7.85 -3.77 -17.84
N THR A 88 6.68 -3.17 -17.79
CA THR A 88 6.19 -2.27 -18.85
C THR A 88 6.14 -0.85 -18.29
N ALA A 89 6.80 0.10 -18.95
CA ALA A 89 6.90 1.49 -18.52
C ALA A 89 7.39 1.67 -17.06
N GLY A 90 8.20 0.74 -16.54
CA GLY A 90 8.68 0.76 -15.16
C GLY A 90 7.76 0.10 -14.14
N HIS A 91 6.65 -0.50 -14.58
CA HIS A 91 5.70 -1.22 -13.73
C HIS A 91 5.85 -2.74 -13.92
N PRO A 92 6.36 -3.48 -12.92
CA PRO A 92 6.35 -4.93 -12.96
C PRO A 92 4.93 -5.48 -12.94
N ALA A 93 4.65 -6.48 -13.78
CA ALA A 93 3.36 -7.17 -13.75
C ALA A 93 3.04 -7.71 -12.34
N GLY A 94 1.79 -7.52 -11.94
CA GLY A 94 1.30 -7.92 -10.62
C GLY A 94 1.71 -7.01 -9.46
N VAL A 95 2.45 -5.92 -9.69
CA VAL A 95 2.89 -5.01 -8.63
C VAL A 95 2.19 -3.66 -8.75
N PHE A 96 1.26 -3.40 -7.84
CA PHE A 96 0.65 -2.07 -7.68
C PHE A 96 1.29 -1.35 -6.50
N THR A 97 1.64 -0.07 -6.68
CA THR A 97 2.18 0.76 -5.61
C THR A 97 1.39 2.05 -5.48
N TRP A 98 1.22 2.51 -4.26
CA TRP A 98 0.61 3.81 -4.00
C TRP A 98 1.20 4.45 -2.75
N ASN A 99 1.56 5.72 -2.84
CA ASN A 99 2.00 6.51 -1.69
C ASN A 99 0.94 7.57 -1.38
N PRO A 100 -0.03 7.28 -0.48
CA PRO A 100 -1.04 8.26 -0.13
C PRO A 100 -0.37 9.50 0.49
N PRO A 101 -0.88 10.72 0.22
CA PRO A 101 -0.35 11.94 0.82
C PRO A 101 -0.27 11.81 2.34
N THR A 102 0.88 12.14 2.93
CA THR A 102 1.08 12.02 4.37
C THR A 102 0.05 12.83 5.17
N ALA A 103 -0.31 14.02 4.68
CA ALA A 103 -1.34 14.85 5.31
C ALA A 103 -2.70 14.15 5.37
N LEU A 104 -3.07 13.39 4.33
CA LEU A 104 -4.31 12.60 4.31
C LEU A 104 -4.28 11.51 5.39
N VAL A 105 -3.16 10.80 5.53
CA VAL A 105 -2.99 9.75 6.56
C VAL A 105 -3.15 10.34 7.96
N VAL A 106 -2.49 11.47 8.23
CA VAL A 106 -2.57 12.15 9.53
C VAL A 106 -3.99 12.62 9.81
N ALA A 107 -4.62 13.30 8.85
CA ALA A 107 -6.00 13.80 9.00
C ALA A 107 -7.00 12.67 9.24
N LEU A 108 -6.87 11.55 8.52
CA LEU A 108 -7.73 10.37 8.73
C LEU A 108 -7.49 9.73 10.10
N SER A 109 -6.23 9.66 10.55
CA SER A 109 -5.92 9.19 11.91
C SER A 109 -6.60 10.06 12.96
N ASP A 110 -6.52 11.38 12.84
CA ASP A 110 -7.14 12.30 13.81
C ASP A 110 -8.67 12.21 13.79
N LEU A 111 -9.27 12.05 12.61
CA LEU A 111 -10.71 11.85 12.46
C LEU A 111 -11.19 10.58 13.19
N LEU A 112 -10.47 9.47 13.01
CA LEU A 112 -10.80 8.19 13.64
C LEU A 112 -10.61 8.22 15.17
N ASP A 113 -9.73 9.08 15.70
CA ASP A 113 -9.58 9.27 17.15
C ASP A 113 -10.76 10.04 17.75
N ARG A 114 -11.30 11.04 17.04
CA ARG A 114 -12.47 11.82 17.51
C ARG A 114 -13.74 10.99 17.58
N GLY A 115 -13.95 10.07 16.63
CA GLY A 115 -15.12 9.19 16.61
C GLY A 115 -15.22 8.27 17.84
N ARG A 116 -14.11 8.02 18.54
CA ARG A 116 -14.07 7.21 19.78
C ARG A 116 -14.49 7.96 21.03
N LEU A 117 -14.54 9.29 20.99
CA LEU A 117 -14.90 10.14 22.13
C LEU A 117 -16.39 10.53 22.14
N GLN A 118 -17.13 10.19 21.09
CA GLN A 118 -18.56 10.49 20.94
C GLN A 118 -19.46 9.25 21.10
N SER A 119 -18.90 8.12 21.56
CA SER A 119 -19.60 6.87 21.87
C SER A 119 -19.59 6.57 23.36
#